data_AF-A0A363RPB8-F1
#
_entry.id   AF-A0A363RPB8-F1
#
_cell.length_a   1.000
_cell.length_b   1.000
_cell.length_c   1.000
_cell.angle_alpha   90.00
_cell.angle_beta   90.00
_cell.angle_gamma   90.00
#
_symmetry.space_group_name_H-M   'P 1'
#
loop_
_entity.id
_entity.type
_entity.pdbx_description
1 polymer ?
#
loop_
_entity_poly.entity_id
_entity_poly.type
_entity_poly.pdbx_seq_one_letter_code
_entity_poly.pdbx_strand_id
1 'polypeptide(L)'
;MATELLLNKRLSRRTLNSLGRHAITTVDQVVEAYPERLLKLNGVGMTVLRDIERTLFPGQQFQPHSGRYKAWTEDAANQPHAEQAQSKD
;
A
#
# COMPACT_ATOMS: atom_id res chain seq x y z
N MET A 1 -11.13 -16.90 -12.79
CA MET A 1 -9.70 -17.27 -12.93
C MET A 1 -8.85 -16.10 -12.47
N ALA A 2 -7.97 -16.37 -11.50
CA ALA A 2 -6.90 -15.54 -10.92
C ALA A 2 -7.23 -14.48 -9.85
N THR A 3 -8.45 -13.93 -9.76
CA THR A 3 -8.80 -12.91 -8.74
C THR A 3 -8.99 -13.46 -7.32
N GLU A 4 -9.06 -14.78 -7.17
CA GLU A 4 -9.79 -15.45 -6.08
C GLU A 4 -8.91 -16.19 -5.07
N LEU A 5 -7.58 -16.05 -5.12
CA LEU A 5 -6.67 -16.82 -4.24
C LEU A 5 -5.61 -16.00 -3.52
N LEU A 6 -5.26 -14.82 -4.02
CA LEU A 6 -4.00 -14.17 -3.71
C LEU A 6 -3.98 -13.36 -2.40
N LEU A 7 -5.12 -13.21 -1.72
CA LEU A 7 -5.26 -12.52 -0.43
C LEU A 7 -6.25 -13.20 0.53
N ASN A 8 -6.65 -14.43 0.19
CA ASN A 8 -7.80 -15.18 0.71
C ASN A 8 -8.23 -14.83 2.15
N LYS A 9 -9.20 -13.91 2.25
CA LYS A 9 -10.05 -13.59 3.41
C LYS A 9 -9.39 -13.22 4.74
N ARG A 10 -8.08 -12.97 4.80
CA ARG A 10 -7.40 -12.64 6.07
C ARG A 10 -7.01 -11.17 6.21
N LEU A 11 -6.76 -10.46 5.11
CA LEU A 11 -6.52 -9.02 5.17
C LEU A 11 -7.81 -8.22 5.27
N SER A 12 -7.77 -7.13 6.02
CA SER A 12 -8.90 -6.22 6.13
C SER A 12 -9.24 -5.58 4.78
N ARG A 13 -10.52 -5.23 4.57
CA ARG A 13 -10.98 -4.55 3.35
C ARG A 13 -10.19 -3.26 3.07
N ARG A 14 -9.76 -2.57 4.13
CA ARG A 14 -8.91 -1.39 4.04
C ARG A 14 -7.58 -1.73 3.38
N THR A 15 -6.91 -2.78 3.86
CA THR A 15 -5.63 -3.26 3.30
C THR A 15 -5.78 -3.69 1.84
N LEU A 16 -6.86 -4.42 1.52
CA LEU A 16 -7.16 -4.82 0.14
C LEU A 16 -7.35 -3.61 -0.79
N ASN A 17 -8.11 -2.60 -0.35
CA ASN A 17 -8.31 -1.38 -1.13
C ASN A 17 -7.02 -0.58 -1.31
N SER A 18 -6.20 -0.49 -0.27
CA SER A 18 -4.91 0.19 -0.35
C SER A 18 -3.96 -0.50 -1.33
N LEU A 19 -3.87 -1.83 -1.31
CA LEU A 19 -3.03 -2.60 -2.24
C LEU A 19 -3.57 -2.53 -3.69
N GLY A 20 -4.88 -2.69 -3.86
CA GLY A 20 -5.54 -2.68 -5.17
C GLY A 20 -5.39 -1.36 -5.92
N ARG A 21 -5.31 -0.22 -5.23
CA ARG A 21 -5.02 1.09 -5.83
C ARG A 21 -3.66 1.16 -6.54
N HIS A 22 -2.71 0.33 -6.13
CA HIS A 22 -1.36 0.29 -6.66
C HIS A 22 -1.10 -0.96 -7.51
N ALA A 23 -2.18 -1.61 -7.99
CA ALA A 23 -2.12 -2.85 -8.76
C ALA A 23 -1.38 -4.02 -8.06
N ILE A 24 -1.24 -3.96 -6.73
CA ILE A 24 -0.71 -5.07 -5.94
C ILE A 24 -1.87 -6.01 -5.65
N THR A 25 -1.85 -7.14 -6.35
CA THR A 25 -2.94 -8.12 -6.36
C THR A 25 -2.47 -9.51 -5.93
N THR A 26 -1.16 -9.77 -5.90
CA THR A 26 -0.57 -11.07 -5.55
C THR A 26 0.18 -11.04 -4.20
N VAL A 27 0.25 -12.19 -3.50
CA VAL A 27 1.13 -12.34 -2.31
C VAL A 27 2.58 -12.04 -2.69
N ASP A 28 3.05 -12.57 -3.81
CA ASP A 28 4.45 -12.39 -4.25
C ASP A 28 4.78 -10.91 -4.46
N GLN A 29 3.86 -10.12 -5.02
CA GLN A 29 4.02 -8.67 -5.17
C GLN A 29 4.08 -7.96 -3.81
N VAL A 30 3.32 -8.42 -2.82
CA VAL A 30 3.40 -7.90 -1.44
C VAL A 30 4.76 -8.23 -0.82
N VAL A 31 5.25 -9.46 -1.00
CA VAL A 31 6.56 -9.90 -0.49
C VAL A 31 7.71 -9.12 -1.14
N GLU A 32 7.66 -8.90 -2.45
CA GLU A 32 8.70 -8.15 -3.18
C GLU A 32 8.73 -6.66 -2.80
N ALA A 33 7.56 -6.09 -2.47
CA ALA A 33 7.43 -4.70 -2.05
C ALA A 33 7.72 -4.47 -0.55
N TYR A 34 7.69 -5.52 0.27
CA TYR A 34 7.89 -5.41 1.70
C TYR A 34 9.34 -5.04 2.07
N PRO A 35 9.59 -4.24 3.13
CA PRO A 35 8.64 -3.39 3.86
C PRO A 35 8.58 -1.96 3.30
N GLU A 36 9.67 -1.46 2.70
CA GLU A 36 9.82 -0.05 2.37
C GLU A 36 8.99 0.40 1.18
N ARG A 37 8.87 -0.43 0.13
CA ARG A 37 8.07 -0.04 -1.05
C ARG A 37 6.60 0.01 -0.70
N LEU A 38 6.12 -0.90 0.15
CA LEU A 38 4.76 -0.83 0.70
C LEU A 38 4.53 0.48 1.46
N LEU A 39 5.43 0.88 2.35
CA LEU A 39 5.29 2.13 3.12
C LEU A 39 5.40 3.41 2.27
N LYS A 40 5.89 3.32 1.03
CA LYS A 40 5.91 4.44 0.07
C LYS A 40 4.58 4.61 -0.66
N LEU A 41 3.66 3.65 -0.57
CA LEU A 41 2.38 3.71 -1.26
C LEU A 41 1.37 4.56 -0.50
N ASN A 42 0.72 5.49 -1.21
CA ASN A 42 -0.35 6.28 -0.63
C ASN A 42 -1.48 5.37 -0.11
N GLY A 43 -1.87 5.54 1.15
CA GLY A 43 -2.88 4.70 1.81
C GLY A 43 -2.34 3.43 2.47
N VAL A 44 -1.04 3.14 2.36
CA VAL A 44 -0.36 2.03 3.04
C VAL A 44 0.52 2.58 4.17
N GLY A 45 -0.12 2.85 5.31
CA GLY A 45 0.58 3.22 6.54
C GLY A 45 0.94 2.02 7.41
N MET A 46 1.52 2.28 8.59
CA MET A 46 1.90 1.24 9.55
C MET A 46 0.74 0.29 9.91
N THR A 47 -0.50 0.78 10.02
CA THR A 47 -1.66 -0.07 10.29
C THR A 47 -1.89 -1.12 9.20
N VAL A 48 -1.75 -0.73 7.94
CA VAL A 48 -1.89 -1.64 6.79
C VAL A 48 -0.72 -2.63 6.78
N LEU A 49 0.49 -2.14 7.05
CA LEU A 49 1.68 -2.99 7.16
C LEU A 49 1.54 -4.03 8.29
N ARG A 50 1.01 -3.65 9.47
CA ARG A 50 0.77 -4.60 10.58
C ARG A 50 -0.27 -5.66 10.22
N ASP A 51 -1.29 -5.31 9.47
CA ASP A 51 -2.31 -6.25 9.00
C ASP A 51 -1.72 -7.28 8.02
N ILE A 52 -0.86 -6.79 7.10
CA ILE A 52 -0.05 -7.61 6.19
C ILE A 52 0.87 -8.55 6.97
N GLU A 53 1.65 -8.04 7.92
CA GLU A 53 2.59 -8.82 8.74
C GLU A 53 1.89 -9.94 9.51
N ARG A 54 0.79 -9.63 10.20
CA ARG A 54 0.01 -10.63 10.96
C ARG A 54 -0.49 -11.79 10.10
N THR A 55 -0.68 -11.56 8.81
CA THR A 55 -1.31 -12.51 7.91
C THR A 55 -0.31 -13.26 7.04
N LEU A 56 0.69 -12.56 6.51
CA LEU A 56 1.64 -13.06 5.53
C LEU A 56 3.04 -13.30 6.11
N PHE A 57 3.39 -12.63 7.21
CA PHE A 57 4.72 -12.69 7.83
C PHE A 57 4.63 -13.01 9.34
N PRO A 58 4.01 -14.13 9.74
CA PRO A 58 3.85 -14.46 11.16
C PRO A 58 5.21 -14.57 11.86
N GLY A 59 5.40 -13.78 12.92
CA GLY A 59 6.66 -13.71 13.66
C GLY A 59 7.70 -12.74 13.12
N GLN A 60 7.43 -12.07 11.99
CA GLN A 60 8.27 -11.02 11.45
C GLN A 60 7.54 -9.68 11.47
N GLN A 61 8.18 -8.66 12.02
CA GLN A 61 7.65 -7.31 12.06
C GLN A 61 8.73 -6.31 11.69
N PHE A 62 8.40 -5.40 10.79
CA PHE A 62 9.27 -4.29 10.47
C PHE A 62 9.39 -3.36 11.67
N GLN A 63 10.61 -3.11 12.12
CA GLN A 63 10.92 -2.13 13.15
C GLN A 63 11.41 -0.85 12.47
N PRO A 64 10.61 0.23 12.48
CA PRO A 64 11.08 1.50 11.95
C PRO A 64 12.22 2.00 12.83
N HIS A 65 13.39 2.23 12.25
CA HIS A 65 14.46 2.98 12.90
C HIS A 65 13.90 4.38 13.20
N SER A 66 13.82 4.70 14.49
CA SER A 66 13.11 5.85 15.04
C SER A 66 13.51 7.15 14.33
N GLY A 67 12.60 7.73 13.54
CA GLY A 67 12.74 9.12 13.09
C GLY A 67 11.95 9.58 11.88
N ARG A 68 11.59 8.71 10.91
CA ARG A 68 11.16 9.22 9.58
C ARG A 68 9.75 8.86 9.09
N TYR A 69 9.02 7.96 9.75
CA TYR A 69 7.71 7.52 9.23
C TYR A 69 6.53 8.44 9.61
N LYS A 70 6.78 9.63 10.18
CA LYS A 70 5.76 10.66 10.43
C LYS A 70 5.50 11.59 9.21
N ALA A 71 6.33 11.54 8.17
CA ALA A 71 6.41 12.65 7.20
C ALA A 71 5.53 12.56 5.94
N TRP A 72 4.74 11.51 5.72
CA TRP A 72 3.97 11.36 4.46
C TRP A 72 2.45 11.34 4.64
N THR A 73 1.96 12.19 5.55
CA THR A 73 0.55 12.60 5.59
C THR A 73 0.34 14.02 5.07
N GLU A 74 1.41 14.79 4.84
CA GLU A 74 1.33 16.20 4.42
C GLU A 74 1.62 16.42 2.93
N ASP A 75 2.47 15.61 2.28
CA ASP A 75 2.79 15.79 0.85
C ASP A 75 1.70 15.27 -0.11
N ALA A 76 0.85 14.32 0.34
CA ALA A 76 -0.25 13.81 -0.49
C ALA A 76 -1.41 14.81 -0.68
N ALA A 77 -1.36 15.97 0.00
CA ALA A 77 -2.28 17.08 -0.22
C ALA A 77 -1.89 17.98 -1.41
N ASN A 78 -0.74 17.75 -2.05
CA ASN A 78 -0.27 18.57 -3.16
C ASN A 78 0.03 17.73 -4.41
N GLN A 79 -0.97 16.98 -4.90
CA GLN A 79 -0.98 16.53 -6.28
C GLN A 79 -1.89 17.47 -7.08
N PRO A 80 -1.36 18.37 -7.92
CA PRO A 80 -2.21 19.13 -8.83
C PRO A 80 -2.85 18.14 -9.81
N HIS A 81 -4.18 18.11 -9.80
CA HIS A 81 -4.97 17.52 -10.87
C HIS A 81 -4.48 18.14 -12.17
N ALA A 82 -3.75 17.38 -12.98
CA ALA A 82 -3.33 17.82 -14.30
C ALA A 82 -4.59 18.09 -15.13
N GLU A 83 -4.84 19.39 -15.34
CA GLU A 83 -5.86 19.96 -16.18
C GLU A 83 -5.64 19.46 -17.62
N GLN A 84 -6.58 18.67 -18.12
CA GLN A 84 -6.60 18.25 -19.51
C GLN A 84 -6.95 19.48 -20.36
N ALA A 85 -5.94 20.07 -20.98
CA ALA A 85 -6.12 21.07 -22.02
C ALA A 85 -6.78 20.42 -23.24
N GLN A 86 -8.12 20.52 -23.33
CA GLN A 86 -8.82 20.47 -24.61
C GLN A 86 -8.56 21.80 -25.33
N SER A 87 -7.54 21.83 -26.18
CA SER A 87 -7.47 22.83 -27.23
C SER A 87 -8.55 22.51 -28.26
N LYS A 88 -9.43 23.50 -28.40
CA LYS A 88 -10.53 23.61 -29.34
C LYS A 88 -10.10 24.62 -30.41
N ASP A 89 -10.57 24.37 -31.63
CA ASP A 89 -10.54 25.22 -32.83
C ASP A 89 -9.27 25.18 -33.70
#